data_AF-A0A9E2H8U1-F1
#
_entry.id   AF-A0A9E2H8U1-F1
#
_cell.length_a   1.000
_cell.length_b   1.000
_cell.length_c   1.000
_cell.angle_alpha   90.00
_cell.angle_beta   90.00
_cell.angle_gamma   90.00
#
_symmetry.space_group_name_H-M   'P 1'
#
loop_
_entity.id
_entity.type
_entity.pdbx_description
1 polymer ?
#
loop_
_entity_poly.entity_id
_entity_poly.type
_entity_poly.pdbx_seq_one_letter_code
_entity_poly.pdbx_strand_id
1 'polypeptide(L)'
;FGSLTNLFRGLGSADSTLTGYFVFKVACRDDAFAVDPTPAVSVFEAIQPACERGILLIDNTGYWKHSPGALWGECGTCCTYGGDLMTGRYFPYWRHLFEEAGHPVDTIYHGLKGSSEFDVPPPRELITRYKLVVMLNESYYYNAGSELPMYQRLSEYMDIGGKVMMIGRNQFGIVLDGPAGIIPMSPSSMAWNYFTIEGQYSANWINSWLCSIISCTCDHSNEEFIGAGSLVSGLPDLDASFEHLEEYYGSFDSFRGCDGNPYNYDMWCVHGNTPFTPYPFRGVPAVNFYESSGQGQGVYLAFSTYGSEGDIDGGVCGVRYDTGCHKSAAFGFPLYAIEEEDAIGLLRGMIDWFDID
;
A
#
# COMPACT_ATOMS: atom_id res chain seq x y z
N PHE A 1 18.63 9.92 -40.83
CA PHE A 1 19.40 10.21 -39.61
C PHE A 1 19.01 11.58 -39.09
N GLY A 2 17.94 11.66 -38.31
CA GLY A 2 17.50 12.91 -37.67
C GLY A 2 18.28 13.08 -36.38
N SER A 3 19.19 14.07 -36.36
CA SER A 3 19.85 14.49 -35.12
C SER A 3 18.80 15.15 -34.21
N LEU A 4 18.51 14.53 -33.07
CA LEU A 4 17.73 15.09 -31.95
C LEU A 4 18.52 16.19 -31.22
N THR A 5 19.10 17.12 -31.96
CA THR A 5 19.89 18.21 -31.39
C THR A 5 19.10 19.51 -31.57
N ASN A 6 18.57 20.02 -30.45
CA ASN A 6 17.96 21.34 -30.26
C ASN A 6 16.45 21.49 -30.52
N LEU A 7 15.57 20.70 -29.87
CA LEU A 7 14.14 21.08 -29.75
C LEU A 7 13.77 21.80 -28.44
N PHE A 8 14.75 22.12 -27.59
CA PHE A 8 14.55 22.90 -26.35
C PHE A 8 15.38 24.19 -26.30
N ARG A 9 15.72 24.79 -27.46
CA ARG A 9 16.22 26.17 -27.49
C ARG A 9 15.04 27.14 -27.34
N GLY A 10 14.62 27.34 -26.10
CA GLY A 10 13.51 28.25 -25.76
C GLY A 10 13.33 28.53 -24.27
N LEU A 11 13.80 27.65 -23.37
CA LEU A 11 13.69 27.82 -21.92
C LEU A 11 14.71 28.83 -21.32
N GLY A 12 15.21 29.76 -22.14
CA GLY A 12 16.27 30.71 -21.77
C GLY A 12 15.80 31.94 -20.99
N SER A 13 14.51 32.06 -20.70
CA SER A 13 13.97 33.10 -19.83
C SER A 13 12.83 32.50 -19.03
N ALA A 14 12.87 32.68 -17.71
CA ALA A 14 11.91 32.29 -16.68
C ALA A 14 10.42 32.47 -17.09
N ASP A 15 9.91 31.55 -17.90
CA ASP A 15 8.50 31.44 -18.20
C ASP A 15 7.94 30.35 -17.29
N SER A 16 7.22 30.78 -16.27
CA SER A 16 6.72 29.96 -15.16
C SER A 16 5.52 29.08 -15.54
N THR A 17 5.23 28.91 -16.83
CA THR A 17 4.12 28.08 -17.32
C THR A 17 4.67 26.80 -17.95
N LEU A 18 5.25 25.92 -17.13
CA LEU A 18 5.62 24.57 -17.54
C LEU A 18 4.44 23.58 -17.42
N THR A 19 3.30 24.03 -16.90
CA THR A 19 2.04 23.26 -16.85
C THR A 19 1.07 23.72 -17.93
N GLY A 20 0.59 22.81 -18.76
CA GLY A 20 -0.39 23.10 -19.82
C GLY A 20 -0.46 22.01 -20.89
N TYR A 21 -1.35 22.20 -21.87
CA TYR A 21 -1.42 21.32 -23.03
C TYR A 21 -0.44 21.76 -24.11
N PHE A 22 0.39 20.83 -24.53
CA PHE A 22 1.37 20.99 -25.60
C PHE A 22 0.99 20.13 -26.79
N VAL A 23 1.42 20.57 -27.97
CA VAL A 23 1.17 19.88 -29.22
C VAL A 23 2.50 19.44 -29.80
N PHE A 24 2.74 18.12 -29.82
CA PHE A 24 3.85 17.53 -30.54
C PHE A 24 3.45 17.32 -32.00
N LYS A 25 4.17 17.97 -32.91
CA LYS A 25 3.90 17.92 -34.35
C LYS A 25 5.09 17.34 -35.09
N VAL A 26 4.86 16.27 -35.84
CA VAL A 26 5.86 15.64 -36.72
C VAL A 26 5.42 15.82 -38.16
N ALA A 27 6.27 16.47 -38.96
CA ALA A 27 6.09 16.60 -40.40
C ALA A 27 7.26 15.93 -41.11
N CYS A 28 6.98 15.16 -42.17
CA CYS A 28 8.02 14.73 -43.09
C CYS A 28 8.22 15.79 -44.19
N ARG A 29 9.38 15.73 -44.82
CA ARG A 29 9.66 16.47 -46.05
C ARG A 29 10.24 15.50 -47.08
N ASP A 30 9.93 15.72 -48.34
CA ASP A 30 10.54 14.97 -49.43
C ASP A 30 11.99 15.44 -49.72
N ASP A 31 12.61 14.81 -50.72
CA ASP A 31 13.94 15.14 -51.22
C ASP A 31 14.01 16.50 -51.94
N ALA A 32 12.86 17.02 -52.38
CA ALA A 32 12.70 18.38 -52.89
C ALA A 32 12.44 19.42 -51.78
N PHE A 33 12.49 19.02 -50.50
CA PHE A 33 12.17 19.83 -49.32
C PHE A 33 10.71 20.32 -49.23
N ALA A 34 9.79 19.72 -50.00
CA ALA A 34 8.36 19.96 -49.81
C ALA A 34 7.89 19.30 -48.52
N VAL A 35 7.26 20.07 -47.63
CA VAL A 35 6.75 19.59 -46.35
C VAL A 35 5.37 18.97 -46.55
N ASP A 36 5.12 17.82 -45.92
CA ASP A 36 3.80 17.18 -45.91
C ASP A 36 2.72 18.13 -45.37
N PRO A 37 1.64 18.41 -46.12
CA PRO A 37 0.57 19.30 -45.68
C PRO A 37 -0.25 18.73 -44.51
N THR A 38 -0.12 17.44 -44.23
CA THR A 38 -0.86 16.68 -43.21
C THR A 38 0.07 16.11 -42.14
N PRO A 39 0.66 16.98 -41.28
CA PRO A 39 1.56 16.52 -40.23
C PRO A 39 0.82 15.62 -39.22
N ALA A 40 1.54 14.63 -38.68
CA ALA A 40 1.07 13.89 -37.52
C ALA A 40 1.12 14.81 -36.29
N VAL A 41 0.04 14.80 -35.50
CA VAL A 41 -0.10 15.65 -34.32
C VAL A 41 -0.50 14.78 -33.14
N SER A 42 0.15 15.01 -32.00
CA SER A 42 -0.23 14.47 -30.70
C SER A 42 -0.33 15.60 -29.70
N VAL A 43 -1.39 15.59 -28.88
CA VAL A 43 -1.57 16.54 -27.78
C VAL A 43 -1.20 15.83 -26.50
N PHE A 44 -0.40 16.48 -25.67
CA PHE A 44 -0.01 15.95 -24.36
C PHE A 44 -0.08 17.05 -23.31
N GLU A 45 -0.36 16.67 -22.08
CA GLU A 45 -0.31 17.59 -20.94
C GLU A 45 1.10 17.51 -20.35
N ALA A 46 1.76 18.66 -20.20
CA ALA A 46 2.92 18.75 -19.33
C ALA A 46 2.47 19.35 -18.01
N ILE A 47 2.98 18.81 -16.91
CA ILE A 47 2.72 19.32 -15.57
C ILE A 47 4.06 19.49 -14.91
N GLN A 48 4.34 20.68 -14.42
CA GLN A 48 5.42 20.90 -13.48
C GLN A 48 4.86 20.69 -12.07
N PRO A 49 5.30 19.63 -11.36
CA PRO A 49 4.90 19.45 -9.97
C PRO A 49 5.44 20.63 -9.14
N ALA A 50 4.58 21.21 -8.31
CA ALA A 50 4.94 22.39 -7.51
C ALA A 50 5.89 22.03 -6.37
N CYS A 51 5.79 20.80 -5.83
CA CYS A 51 6.69 20.25 -4.81
C CYS A 51 6.96 21.19 -3.61
N GLU A 52 5.96 22.01 -3.26
CA GLU A 52 6.05 23.05 -2.24
C GLU A 52 5.74 22.54 -0.82
N ARG A 53 5.26 21.31 -0.69
CA ARG A 53 4.97 20.62 0.58
C ARG A 53 5.79 19.35 0.69
N GLY A 54 6.10 18.92 1.93
CA GLY A 54 6.87 17.71 2.20
C GLY A 54 6.12 16.44 1.77
N ILE A 55 5.31 15.92 2.67
CA ILE A 55 4.70 14.59 2.53
C ILE A 55 3.18 14.68 2.68
N LEU A 56 2.46 14.02 1.77
CA LEU A 56 1.02 13.75 1.88
C LEU A 56 0.80 12.29 2.23
N LEU A 57 0.19 12.04 3.38
CA LEU A 57 -0.29 10.72 3.77
C LEU A 57 -1.75 10.56 3.34
N ILE A 58 -2.02 9.60 2.46
CA ILE A 58 -3.36 9.19 2.03
C ILE A 58 -3.66 7.85 2.69
N ASP A 59 -4.58 7.86 3.63
CA ASP A 59 -5.06 6.63 4.24
C ASP A 59 -6.29 6.10 3.49
N ASN A 60 -6.08 5.05 2.71
CA ASN A 60 -7.09 4.35 1.94
C ASN A 60 -7.55 3.05 2.63
N THR A 61 -7.28 2.92 3.93
CA THR A 61 -7.64 1.71 4.67
C THR A 61 -9.14 1.69 4.98
N GLY A 62 -9.80 0.59 4.61
CA GLY A 62 -11.23 0.38 4.79
C GLY A 62 -11.56 -0.15 6.18
N TYR A 63 -11.45 0.70 7.21
CA TYR A 63 -11.56 0.28 8.62
C TYR A 63 -12.86 -0.39 9.04
N TRP A 64 -13.96 -0.07 8.37
CA TRP A 64 -15.24 -0.73 8.62
C TRP A 64 -15.24 -2.21 8.21
N LYS A 65 -14.30 -2.65 7.36
CA LYS A 65 -14.03 -4.05 7.05
C LYS A 65 -12.93 -4.65 7.93
N HIS A 66 -12.26 -3.83 8.75
CA HIS A 66 -11.21 -4.24 9.69
C HIS A 66 -11.69 -4.39 11.11
N SER A 67 -12.98 -4.12 11.41
CA SER A 67 -13.50 -4.46 12.73
C SER A 67 -13.08 -5.90 13.04
N PRO A 68 -12.55 -6.17 14.23
CA PRO A 68 -12.23 -7.53 14.66
C PRO A 68 -13.36 -8.51 14.29
N GLY A 69 -14.62 -8.11 14.47
CA GLY A 69 -15.78 -8.89 14.00
C GLY A 69 -15.80 -9.21 12.49
N ALA A 70 -15.36 -8.32 11.60
CA ALA A 70 -15.27 -8.58 10.16
C ALA A 70 -14.21 -9.65 9.81
N LEU A 71 -13.22 -9.88 10.67
CA LEU A 71 -12.28 -11.00 10.54
C LEU A 71 -12.96 -12.36 10.79
N TRP A 72 -14.15 -12.38 11.41
CA TRP A 72 -14.89 -13.58 11.82
C TRP A 72 -16.35 -13.61 11.34
N GLY A 73 -16.73 -12.73 10.41
CA GLY A 73 -18.08 -12.65 9.84
C GLY A 73 -18.83 -11.39 10.23
N GLU A 74 -19.49 -10.79 9.25
CA GLU A 74 -20.23 -9.52 9.30
C GLU A 74 -21.11 -9.35 10.55
N CYS A 75 -20.55 -8.81 11.63
CA CYS A 75 -21.36 -8.28 12.73
C CYS A 75 -21.74 -6.83 12.41
N GLY A 76 -22.88 -6.64 11.74
CA GLY A 76 -23.41 -5.31 11.42
C GLY A 76 -23.73 -4.43 12.64
N THR A 77 -23.72 -4.97 13.85
CA THR A 77 -23.95 -4.26 15.12
C THR A 77 -22.66 -3.85 15.85
N CYS A 78 -21.51 -4.41 15.46
CA CYS A 78 -20.22 -4.18 16.11
C CYS A 78 -19.47 -2.93 15.59
N CYS A 79 -20.03 -2.28 14.57
CA CYS A 79 -19.44 -1.12 13.87
C CYS A 79 -19.33 0.15 14.73
N THR A 80 -19.86 0.17 15.96
CA THR A 80 -19.75 1.33 16.88
C THR A 80 -18.43 1.37 17.65
N TYR A 81 -17.74 0.24 17.85
CA TYR A 81 -16.50 0.19 18.63
C TYR A 81 -15.23 0.53 17.82
N GLY A 82 -15.29 0.45 16.49
CA GLY A 82 -14.15 0.78 15.62
C GLY A 82 -13.80 2.28 15.59
N GLY A 83 -14.68 3.16 16.05
CA GLY A 83 -14.43 4.61 16.02
C GLY A 83 -13.27 5.04 16.92
N ASP A 84 -13.22 4.54 18.17
CA ASP A 84 -12.28 5.02 19.18
C ASP A 84 -10.87 4.45 19.01
N LEU A 85 -10.73 3.16 18.66
CA LEU A 85 -9.44 2.54 18.34
C LEU A 85 -8.78 3.23 17.13
N MET A 86 -9.58 3.50 16.10
CA MET A 86 -9.07 4.05 14.85
C MET A 86 -8.72 5.54 14.94
N THR A 87 -9.63 6.35 15.50
CA THR A 87 -9.41 7.79 15.61
C THR A 87 -8.51 8.18 16.78
N GLY A 88 -8.44 7.36 17.83
CA GLY A 88 -7.72 7.66 19.06
C GLY A 88 -6.25 7.25 19.06
N ARG A 89 -5.86 6.20 18.32
CA ARG A 89 -4.49 5.65 18.40
C ARG A 89 -3.83 5.42 17.05
N TYR A 90 -4.53 4.78 16.12
CA TYR A 90 -3.95 4.47 14.81
C TYR A 90 -3.61 5.73 13.99
N PHE A 91 -4.50 6.72 13.91
CA PHE A 91 -4.18 7.97 13.19
C PHE A 91 -3.10 8.82 13.87
N PRO A 92 -3.11 9.02 15.19
CA PRO A 92 -2.00 9.65 15.89
C PRO A 92 -0.67 8.91 15.69
N TYR A 93 -0.67 7.57 15.69
CA TYR A 93 0.53 6.76 15.48
C TYR A 93 1.26 7.10 14.18
N TRP A 94 0.54 7.19 13.05
CA TRP A 94 1.19 7.54 11.79
C TRP A 94 1.78 8.94 11.80
N ARG A 95 1.06 9.93 12.36
CA ARG A 95 1.63 11.29 12.47
C ARG A 95 2.86 11.30 13.36
N HIS A 96 2.80 10.62 14.50
CA HIS A 96 3.90 10.45 15.43
C HIS A 96 5.12 9.82 14.76
N LEU A 97 4.96 8.70 14.04
CA LEU A 97 6.06 8.06 13.30
C LEU A 97 6.76 9.02 12.34
N PHE A 98 6.01 9.80 11.57
CA PHE A 98 6.56 10.76 10.62
C PHE A 98 7.17 12.00 11.31
N GLU A 99 6.59 12.47 12.41
CA GLU A 99 7.14 13.53 13.24
C GLU A 99 8.48 13.12 13.87
N GLU A 100 8.54 11.92 14.44
CA GLU A 100 9.78 11.33 14.96
C GLU A 100 10.80 11.06 13.85
N ALA A 101 10.35 10.71 12.65
CA ALA A 101 11.22 10.65 11.48
C ALA A 101 11.75 12.02 11.03
N GLY A 102 11.24 13.14 11.57
CA GLY A 102 11.66 14.50 11.24
C GLY A 102 10.88 15.15 10.10
N HIS A 103 9.83 14.51 9.61
CA HIS A 103 9.07 14.94 8.42
C HIS A 103 7.56 14.88 8.66
N PRO A 104 6.97 15.91 9.31
CA PRO A 104 5.54 15.94 9.56
C PRO A 104 4.74 15.84 8.24
N VAL A 105 3.57 15.22 8.31
CA VAL A 105 2.72 14.92 7.15
C VAL A 105 1.41 15.68 7.18
N ASP A 106 0.95 16.11 6.01
CA ASP A 106 -0.48 16.40 5.81
C ASP A 106 -1.21 15.07 5.62
N THR A 107 -2.44 14.93 6.11
CA THR A 107 -3.18 13.66 6.01
C THR A 107 -4.56 13.82 5.38
N ILE A 108 -4.92 12.87 4.51
CA ILE A 108 -6.28 12.65 4.01
C ILE A 108 -6.71 11.25 4.42
N TYR A 109 -7.84 11.14 5.13
CA TYR A 109 -8.41 9.86 5.56
C TYR A 109 -9.65 9.54 4.74
N HIS A 110 -9.61 8.51 3.90
CA HIS A 110 -10.77 8.06 3.12
C HIS A 110 -11.66 7.06 3.90
N GLY A 111 -11.23 6.64 5.10
CA GLY A 111 -11.72 5.46 5.82
C GLY A 111 -12.97 5.54 6.70
N LEU A 112 -13.43 6.73 7.09
CA LEU A 112 -14.25 6.84 8.32
C LEU A 112 -15.76 6.64 8.17
N LYS A 113 -16.32 6.59 6.96
CA LYS A 113 -17.77 6.36 6.76
C LYS A 113 -18.01 5.58 5.49
N GLY A 114 -18.95 4.62 5.54
CA GLY A 114 -19.46 3.82 4.42
C GLY A 114 -20.14 4.64 3.31
N SER A 115 -19.42 5.62 2.80
CA SER A 115 -19.77 6.54 1.75
C SER A 115 -18.92 6.23 0.53
N SER A 116 -19.46 6.46 -0.65
CA SER A 116 -18.75 6.41 -1.94
C SER A 116 -17.57 7.39 -2.07
N GLU A 117 -17.14 8.03 -0.98
CA GLU A 117 -16.01 8.96 -0.92
C GLU A 117 -14.65 8.25 -0.98
N PHE A 118 -14.61 6.91 -0.80
CA PHE A 118 -13.42 6.10 -1.11
C PHE A 118 -13.04 6.16 -2.60
N ASP A 119 -13.99 6.48 -3.48
CA ASP A 119 -13.79 6.47 -4.92
C ASP A 119 -13.31 7.82 -5.47
N VAL A 120 -13.24 8.87 -4.64
CA VAL A 120 -12.83 10.21 -5.10
C VAL A 120 -11.37 10.45 -4.73
N PRO A 121 -10.43 10.38 -5.70
CA PRO A 121 -9.04 10.59 -5.41
C PRO A 121 -8.77 12.07 -5.13
N PRO A 122 -7.74 12.42 -4.33
CA PRO A 122 -7.34 13.80 -4.12
C PRO A 122 -7.16 14.53 -5.46
N PRO A 123 -7.62 15.80 -5.58
CA PRO A 123 -7.45 16.59 -6.80
C PRO A 123 -5.99 16.59 -7.28
N ARG A 124 -5.79 16.62 -8.59
CA ARG A 124 -4.45 16.54 -9.18
C ARG A 124 -3.60 17.74 -8.75
N GLU A 125 -4.24 18.90 -8.63
CA GLU A 125 -3.65 20.14 -8.16
C GLU A 125 -3.23 20.06 -6.69
N LEU A 126 -3.83 19.15 -5.90
CA LEU A 126 -3.43 18.93 -4.51
C LEU A 126 -2.21 18.02 -4.45
N ILE A 127 -2.26 16.85 -5.11
CA ILE A 127 -1.20 15.84 -4.98
C ILE A 127 0.15 16.33 -5.54
N THR A 128 0.11 17.12 -6.62
CA THR A 128 1.31 17.69 -7.27
C THR A 128 2.02 18.76 -6.46
N ARG A 129 1.45 19.19 -5.32
CA ARG A 129 2.11 20.11 -4.39
C ARG A 129 3.07 19.42 -3.43
N TYR A 130 3.00 18.11 -3.28
CA TYR A 130 3.82 17.37 -2.33
C TYR A 130 5.05 16.78 -3.02
N LYS A 131 6.15 16.65 -2.28
CA LYS A 131 7.37 15.98 -2.76
C LYS A 131 7.22 14.46 -2.70
N LEU A 132 6.47 13.93 -1.74
CA LEU A 132 6.19 12.51 -1.56
C LEU A 132 4.72 12.29 -1.22
N VAL A 133 4.14 11.26 -1.81
CA VAL A 133 2.80 10.77 -1.47
C VAL A 133 2.94 9.38 -0.88
N VAL A 134 2.43 9.20 0.34
CA VAL A 134 2.41 7.92 1.03
C VAL A 134 0.98 7.41 1.03
N MET A 135 0.73 6.24 0.47
CA MET A 135 -0.58 5.59 0.48
C MET A 135 -0.56 4.43 1.48
N LEU A 136 -1.41 4.53 2.49
CA LEU A 136 -1.70 3.41 3.39
C LEU A 136 -2.88 2.62 2.83
N ASN A 137 -2.71 1.31 2.71
CA ASN A 137 -3.81 0.41 2.44
C ASN A 137 -3.60 -0.90 3.19
N GLU A 138 -4.05 -0.89 4.45
CA GLU A 138 -3.98 -2.10 5.27
C GLU A 138 -5.17 -3.04 5.07
N SER A 139 -6.16 -2.68 4.24
CA SER A 139 -7.30 -3.52 3.88
C SER A 139 -6.89 -4.88 3.37
N TYR A 140 -7.47 -5.96 3.90
CA TYR A 140 -7.33 -7.29 3.31
C TYR A 140 -8.35 -7.51 2.17
N TYR A 141 -9.55 -6.92 2.30
CA TYR A 141 -10.70 -7.27 1.46
C TYR A 141 -10.99 -6.28 0.32
N TYR A 142 -10.45 -5.06 0.34
CA TYR A 142 -10.83 -4.09 -0.69
C TYR A 142 -10.09 -4.39 -2.00
N ASN A 143 -10.87 -4.73 -3.03
CA ASN A 143 -10.47 -4.74 -4.43
C ASN A 143 -10.07 -3.34 -4.84
N ALA A 144 -8.84 -3.02 -4.54
CA ALA A 144 -8.11 -1.93 -5.10
C ALA A 144 -7.65 -2.31 -6.52
N GLY A 145 -8.59 -2.77 -7.37
CA GLY A 145 -8.28 -3.08 -8.76
C GLY A 145 -7.59 -1.87 -9.39
N SER A 146 -6.70 -2.09 -10.35
CA SER A 146 -5.95 -1.02 -11.04
C SER A 146 -6.85 0.05 -11.68
N GLU A 147 -8.15 -0.20 -11.77
CA GLU A 147 -9.18 0.72 -12.26
C GLU A 147 -9.70 1.70 -11.20
N LEU A 148 -9.25 1.62 -9.93
CA LEU A 148 -9.67 2.63 -8.96
C LEU A 148 -9.11 4.00 -9.33
N PRO A 149 -9.94 5.06 -9.26
CA PRO A 149 -9.52 6.43 -9.53
C PRO A 149 -8.27 6.88 -8.75
N MET A 150 -8.04 6.32 -7.55
CA MET A 150 -6.83 6.57 -6.76
C MET A 150 -5.55 6.11 -7.46
N TYR A 151 -5.52 4.88 -7.99
CA TYR A 151 -4.33 4.38 -8.69
C TYR A 151 -4.07 5.13 -9.97
N GLN A 152 -5.12 5.47 -10.69
CA GLN A 152 -5.00 6.33 -11.86
C GLN A 152 -4.37 7.68 -11.47
N ARG A 153 -4.84 8.31 -10.38
CA ARG A 153 -4.29 9.57 -9.89
C ARG A 153 -2.83 9.46 -9.44
N LEU A 154 -2.44 8.36 -8.80
CA LEU A 154 -1.05 8.10 -8.44
C LEU A 154 -0.16 7.84 -9.67
N SER A 155 -0.68 7.14 -10.66
CA SER A 155 0.02 6.88 -11.93
C SER A 155 0.25 8.19 -12.68
N GLU A 156 -0.78 9.04 -12.80
CA GLU A 156 -0.67 10.40 -13.36
C GLU A 156 0.39 11.26 -12.63
N TYR A 157 0.48 11.12 -11.30
CA TYR A 157 1.47 11.82 -10.50
C TYR A 157 2.90 11.29 -10.74
N MET A 158 3.08 9.96 -10.85
CA MET A 158 4.39 9.37 -11.17
C MET A 158 4.82 9.60 -12.62
N ASP A 159 3.89 9.70 -13.57
CA ASP A 159 4.17 10.04 -14.97
C ASP A 159 4.88 11.38 -15.14
N ILE A 160 4.64 12.31 -14.21
CA ILE A 160 5.26 13.64 -14.19
C ILE A 160 6.46 13.72 -13.21
N GLY A 161 6.93 12.57 -12.75
CA GLY A 161 8.10 12.43 -11.87
C GLY A 161 7.81 12.48 -10.37
N GLY A 162 6.55 12.30 -9.98
CA GLY A 162 6.14 12.19 -8.58
C GLY A 162 6.76 11.00 -7.86
N LYS A 163 6.83 11.10 -6.53
CA LYS A 163 7.37 10.05 -5.66
C LYS A 163 6.26 9.41 -4.84
N VAL A 164 6.13 8.08 -4.88
CA VAL A 164 5.05 7.36 -4.20
C VAL A 164 5.58 6.24 -3.31
N MET A 165 5.16 6.20 -2.05
CA MET A 165 5.38 5.07 -1.15
C MET A 165 4.04 4.41 -0.81
N MET A 166 3.98 3.09 -0.88
CA MET A 166 2.79 2.31 -0.52
C MET A 166 3.11 1.41 0.65
N ILE A 167 2.24 1.38 1.65
CA ILE A 167 2.39 0.56 2.85
C ILE A 167 1.09 -0.19 3.15
N GLY A 168 1.19 -1.48 3.48
CA GLY A 168 0.06 -2.29 3.95
C GLY A 168 -0.11 -3.64 3.24
N ARG A 169 -1.30 -4.22 3.40
CA ARG A 169 -1.58 -5.66 3.21
C ARG A 169 -2.34 -6.03 1.95
N ASN A 170 -2.85 -5.07 1.17
CA ASN A 170 -3.39 -5.37 -0.17
C ASN A 170 -3.28 -4.15 -1.07
N GLN A 171 -2.04 -3.68 -1.25
CA GLN A 171 -1.77 -2.42 -1.93
C GLN A 171 -2.22 -2.38 -3.38
N PHE A 172 -2.31 -3.53 -4.05
CA PHE A 172 -2.73 -3.61 -5.45
C PHE A 172 -4.07 -4.33 -5.64
N GLY A 173 -4.82 -4.49 -4.54
CA GLY A 173 -6.22 -4.82 -4.57
C GLY A 173 -6.57 -6.16 -5.18
N ILE A 174 -5.78 -7.17 -4.85
CA ILE A 174 -5.95 -8.51 -5.35
C ILE A 174 -7.14 -9.15 -4.64
N VAL A 175 -8.04 -9.73 -5.44
CA VAL A 175 -9.19 -10.49 -4.94
C VAL A 175 -8.68 -11.80 -4.34
N LEU A 176 -8.96 -12.02 -3.06
CA LEU A 176 -8.47 -13.19 -2.31
C LEU A 176 -9.40 -14.42 -2.38
N ASP A 177 -10.11 -14.60 -3.49
CA ASP A 177 -11.07 -15.70 -3.65
C ASP A 177 -10.41 -17.04 -4.10
N GLY A 178 -9.08 -17.10 -4.18
CA GLY A 178 -8.31 -18.26 -4.66
C GLY A 178 -7.37 -18.85 -3.61
N PRO A 179 -6.85 -20.08 -3.79
CA PRO A 179 -5.86 -20.68 -2.89
C PRO A 179 -4.65 -19.76 -2.70
N ALA A 180 -3.98 -19.87 -1.55
CA ALA A 180 -2.76 -19.11 -1.28
C ALA A 180 -1.77 -19.33 -2.43
N GLY A 181 -1.18 -18.25 -2.93
CA GLY A 181 -0.37 -18.32 -4.11
C GLY A 181 -0.04 -16.95 -4.69
N ILE A 182 0.85 -16.98 -5.67
CA ILE A 182 1.29 -15.80 -6.40
C ILE A 182 0.24 -15.44 -7.45
N ILE A 183 -0.25 -14.22 -7.36
CA ILE A 183 -1.23 -13.69 -8.29
C ILE A 183 -0.51 -12.75 -9.26
N PRO A 184 -0.44 -13.10 -10.56
CA PRO A 184 0.28 -12.30 -11.54
C PRO A 184 -0.42 -10.96 -11.77
N MET A 185 0.38 -9.91 -11.85
CA MET A 185 -0.04 -8.55 -12.17
C MET A 185 -0.20 -8.36 -13.67
N SER A 186 -1.21 -7.59 -14.07
CA SER A 186 -1.30 -7.16 -15.47
C SER A 186 -0.10 -6.28 -15.83
N PRO A 187 0.54 -6.46 -17.00
CA PRO A 187 1.57 -5.54 -17.49
C PRO A 187 1.10 -4.09 -17.65
N SER A 188 -0.21 -3.85 -17.73
CA SER A 188 -0.80 -2.51 -17.74
C SER A 188 -1.10 -1.94 -16.36
N SER A 189 -0.87 -2.71 -15.28
CA SER A 189 -1.18 -2.28 -13.91
C SER A 189 -0.14 -1.29 -13.37
N MET A 190 -0.53 -0.54 -12.34
CA MET A 190 0.38 0.35 -11.64
C MET A 190 1.52 -0.42 -10.94
N ALA A 191 1.21 -1.57 -10.33
CA ALA A 191 2.19 -2.48 -9.73
C ALA A 191 3.33 -2.82 -10.69
N TRP A 192 2.98 -3.22 -11.91
CA TRP A 192 3.96 -3.57 -12.93
C TRP A 192 4.76 -2.34 -13.39
N ASN A 193 4.08 -1.28 -13.82
CA ASN A 193 4.72 -0.16 -14.52
C ASN A 193 5.53 0.77 -13.62
N TYR A 194 5.09 0.96 -12.37
CA TYR A 194 5.71 1.92 -11.46
C TYR A 194 6.38 1.27 -10.25
N PHE A 195 6.07 0.02 -9.90
CA PHE A 195 6.71 -0.67 -8.77
C PHE A 195 7.52 -1.89 -9.21
N THR A 196 7.47 -2.28 -10.49
CA THR A 196 8.16 -3.44 -11.06
C THR A 196 7.74 -4.77 -10.42
N ILE A 197 6.50 -4.83 -9.92
CA ILE A 197 5.91 -6.00 -9.29
C ILE A 197 5.12 -6.76 -10.36
N GLU A 198 5.59 -7.96 -10.70
CA GLU A 198 4.96 -8.84 -11.69
C GLU A 198 4.00 -9.86 -11.08
N GLY A 199 4.16 -10.12 -9.78
CA GLY A 199 3.29 -11.00 -9.02
C GLY A 199 3.28 -10.58 -7.56
N GLN A 200 2.19 -10.84 -6.88
CA GLN A 200 2.09 -10.66 -5.44
C GLN A 200 1.52 -11.94 -4.86
N TYR A 201 2.24 -12.52 -3.91
CA TYR A 201 1.68 -13.56 -3.07
C TYR A 201 0.79 -12.93 -2.03
N SER A 202 -0.40 -13.50 -1.86
CA SER A 202 -1.24 -13.24 -0.71
C SER A 202 -1.57 -14.56 -0.03
N ALA A 203 -1.31 -14.62 1.27
CA ALA A 203 -1.81 -15.70 2.11
C ALA A 203 -3.35 -15.68 2.04
N ASN A 204 -3.97 -16.79 1.65
CA ASN A 204 -5.43 -16.86 1.56
C ASN A 204 -6.02 -16.80 2.97
N TRP A 205 -6.39 -15.59 3.36
CA TRP A 205 -6.90 -15.35 4.69
C TRP A 205 -8.33 -15.82 4.86
N ILE A 206 -9.15 -15.67 3.82
CA ILE A 206 -10.60 -15.94 3.86
C ILE A 206 -10.90 -17.44 4.02
N ASN A 207 -10.12 -18.34 3.41
CA ASN A 207 -10.37 -19.79 3.52
C ASN A 207 -9.86 -20.41 4.84
N SER A 208 -9.01 -19.73 5.60
CA SER A 208 -8.61 -20.21 6.93
C SER A 208 -9.79 -20.24 7.92
N TRP A 209 -10.77 -19.36 7.74
CA TRP A 209 -12.03 -19.38 8.49
C TRP A 209 -12.81 -20.69 8.26
N LEU A 210 -12.99 -21.12 7.01
CA LEU A 210 -13.63 -22.40 6.68
C LEU A 210 -12.83 -23.60 7.20
N CYS A 211 -11.50 -23.51 7.18
CA CYS A 211 -10.63 -24.59 7.67
C CYS A 211 -10.59 -24.70 9.20
N SER A 212 -10.89 -23.63 9.95
CA SER A 212 -11.06 -23.71 11.41
C SER A 212 -12.34 -24.46 11.81
N ILE A 213 -13.38 -24.43 10.97
CA ILE A 213 -14.68 -25.08 11.20
C ILE A 213 -14.65 -26.56 10.77
N ILE A 214 -13.95 -26.86 9.68
CA ILE A 214 -13.80 -28.21 9.14
C ILE A 214 -12.39 -28.62 9.47
N SER A 215 -12.19 -29.48 10.48
CA SER A 215 -10.92 -30.00 11.05
C SER A 215 -9.77 -30.31 10.06
N CYS A 216 -9.30 -29.29 9.36
CA CYS A 216 -8.31 -29.36 8.32
C CYS A 216 -7.00 -28.94 9.00
N THR A 217 -6.04 -29.85 8.98
CA THR A 217 -4.65 -29.64 9.40
C THR A 217 -3.92 -28.70 8.44
N CYS A 218 -4.47 -27.51 8.22
CA CYS A 218 -3.76 -26.43 7.54
C CYS A 218 -2.68 -25.96 8.51
N ASP A 219 -1.52 -26.61 8.41
CA ASP A 219 -0.45 -26.61 9.42
C ASP A 219 0.25 -25.25 9.59
N HIS A 220 0.04 -24.29 8.69
CA HIS A 220 0.59 -22.94 8.83
C HIS A 220 -0.56 -21.94 8.93
N SER A 221 -0.72 -21.36 10.13
CA SER A 221 -1.63 -20.23 10.32
C SER A 221 -1.11 -19.04 9.52
N ASN A 222 -2.00 -18.31 8.85
CA ASN A 222 -1.67 -17.07 8.10
C ASN A 222 -0.98 -15.97 8.93
N GLU A 223 -0.81 -16.18 10.24
CA GLU A 223 -0.05 -15.40 11.21
C GLU A 223 1.43 -15.82 11.22
N GLU A 224 2.11 -15.63 10.10
CA GLU A 224 3.49 -16.10 9.93
C GLU A 224 4.53 -15.02 10.16
N PHE A 225 4.22 -13.76 9.84
CA PHE A 225 5.24 -12.73 9.75
C PHE A 225 5.70 -12.27 11.13
N ILE A 226 6.98 -12.43 11.43
CA ILE A 226 7.56 -12.00 12.71
C ILE A 226 8.56 -10.84 12.55
N GLY A 227 8.79 -10.39 11.31
CA GLY A 227 9.77 -9.36 11.01
C GLY A 227 10.26 -9.42 9.58
N ALA A 228 11.23 -8.56 9.26
CA ALA A 228 11.87 -8.56 7.96
C ALA A 228 13.35 -8.14 8.03
N GLY A 229 14.21 -8.84 7.30
CA GLY A 229 15.63 -8.51 7.19
C GLY A 229 15.89 -7.55 6.04
N SER A 230 16.69 -6.52 6.28
CA SER A 230 17.04 -5.54 5.25
C SER A 230 18.04 -6.09 4.24
N LEU A 231 17.81 -5.79 2.96
CA LEU A 231 18.71 -6.09 1.85
C LEU A 231 19.60 -4.91 1.45
N VAL A 232 19.40 -3.74 2.07
CA VAL A 232 20.09 -2.51 1.67
C VAL A 232 20.71 -1.82 2.89
N SER A 233 21.91 -1.28 2.71
CA SER A 233 22.59 -0.56 3.78
C SER A 233 21.81 0.68 4.20
N GLY A 234 21.68 0.89 5.51
CA GLY A 234 21.06 2.08 6.10
C GLY A 234 19.59 1.93 6.47
N LEU A 235 18.95 0.81 6.11
CA LEU A 235 17.64 0.43 6.64
C LEU A 235 17.83 -0.57 7.81
N PRO A 236 17.01 -0.49 8.87
CA PRO A 236 17.07 -1.43 9.99
C PRO A 236 16.50 -2.80 9.58
N ASP A 237 16.85 -3.85 10.31
CA ASP A 237 16.01 -5.05 10.35
C ASP A 237 14.74 -4.69 11.14
N LEU A 238 13.63 -5.36 10.85
CA LEU A 238 12.32 -5.04 11.43
C LEU A 238 11.87 -6.22 12.29
N ASP A 239 11.51 -5.95 13.54
CA ASP A 239 10.83 -6.90 14.40
C ASP A 239 9.32 -6.59 14.49
N ALA A 240 8.49 -7.63 14.54
CA ALA A 240 7.06 -7.46 14.75
C ALA A 240 6.76 -7.08 16.22
N SER A 241 5.90 -6.09 16.42
CA SER A 241 5.43 -5.71 17.76
C SER A 241 4.18 -6.49 18.14
N PHE A 242 4.36 -7.48 19.01
CA PHE A 242 3.23 -8.25 19.55
C PHE A 242 2.31 -7.41 20.43
N GLU A 243 2.82 -6.36 21.09
CA GLU A 243 1.98 -5.42 21.84
C GLU A 243 1.04 -4.66 20.91
N HIS A 244 1.56 -4.11 19.80
CA HIS A 244 0.71 -3.46 18.80
C HIS A 244 -0.25 -4.44 18.11
N LEU A 245 0.16 -5.68 17.88
CA LEU A 245 -0.74 -6.73 17.38
C LEU A 245 -1.87 -7.05 18.36
N GLU A 246 -1.56 -7.24 19.64
CA GLU A 246 -2.55 -7.46 20.69
C GLU A 246 -3.46 -6.24 20.86
N GLU A 247 -2.96 -5.03 20.64
CA GLU A 247 -3.81 -3.85 20.65
C GLU A 247 -4.73 -3.78 19.43
N TYR A 248 -4.15 -4.01 18.24
CA TYR A 248 -4.84 -3.92 16.96
C TYR A 248 -5.90 -5.03 16.81
N TYR A 249 -5.58 -6.24 17.26
CA TYR A 249 -6.44 -7.42 17.14
C TYR A 249 -7.08 -7.83 18.46
N GLY A 250 -6.35 -7.80 19.58
CA GLY A 250 -6.77 -8.33 20.89
C GLY A 250 -7.91 -7.60 21.61
N SER A 251 -8.51 -6.56 21.02
CA SER A 251 -9.81 -6.04 21.49
C SER A 251 -10.98 -7.03 21.35
N PHE A 252 -10.75 -8.23 20.78
CA PHE A 252 -11.71 -9.34 20.69
C PHE A 252 -12.31 -9.79 22.02
N ASP A 253 -11.61 -9.64 23.15
CA ASP A 253 -12.11 -10.11 24.45
C ASP A 253 -13.43 -9.40 24.87
N SER A 254 -13.73 -8.25 24.25
CA SER A 254 -14.93 -7.45 24.51
C SER A 254 -16.21 -7.96 23.81
N PHE A 255 -16.12 -8.93 22.89
CA PHE A 255 -17.28 -9.47 22.17
C PHE A 255 -18.23 -10.35 23.03
N ARG A 256 -17.90 -10.58 24.30
CA ARG A 256 -18.69 -11.40 25.24
C ARG A 256 -20.10 -10.89 25.56
N GLY A 257 -20.49 -9.69 25.12
CA GLY A 257 -21.69 -9.02 25.66
C GLY A 257 -22.80 -8.63 24.71
N CYS A 258 -22.66 -8.78 23.38
CA CYS A 258 -23.50 -7.99 22.48
C CYS A 258 -24.90 -8.56 22.18
N ASP A 259 -25.12 -9.87 22.25
CA ASP A 259 -26.41 -10.43 21.85
C ASP A 259 -27.11 -11.16 23.00
N GLY A 260 -28.05 -10.47 23.64
CA GLY A 260 -29.05 -11.06 24.54
C GLY A 260 -30.03 -12.03 23.86
N ASN A 261 -29.59 -12.73 22.80
CA ASN A 261 -30.37 -13.69 22.03
C ASN A 261 -29.89 -15.12 22.34
N PRO A 262 -30.54 -15.83 23.29
CA PRO A 262 -30.08 -17.15 23.76
C PRO A 262 -30.29 -18.31 22.79
N TYR A 263 -30.73 -18.08 21.55
CA TYR A 263 -31.25 -19.15 20.69
C TYR A 263 -30.51 -19.41 19.36
N ASN A 264 -29.32 -18.83 19.10
CA ASN A 264 -28.69 -19.02 17.78
C ASN A 264 -27.16 -19.20 17.71
N TYR A 265 -26.50 -19.65 18.79
CA TYR A 265 -25.03 -19.76 18.79
C TYR A 265 -24.44 -21.07 19.36
N ASP A 266 -25.09 -22.21 19.10
CA ASP A 266 -24.52 -23.54 19.43
C ASP A 266 -23.36 -23.99 18.51
N MET A 267 -22.90 -23.14 17.57
CA MET A 267 -21.67 -23.42 16.79
C MET A 267 -20.51 -22.45 17.05
N TRP A 268 -20.69 -21.40 17.85
CA TRP A 268 -19.61 -20.42 18.12
C TRP A 268 -19.16 -20.39 19.58
N CYS A 269 -19.85 -21.14 20.45
CA CYS A 269 -19.39 -21.45 21.79
C CYS A 269 -18.96 -22.92 21.82
N VAL A 270 -17.83 -23.25 21.20
CA VAL A 270 -17.17 -24.52 21.49
C VAL A 270 -16.71 -24.46 22.95
N HIS A 271 -17.57 -24.99 23.80
CA HIS A 271 -17.43 -25.33 25.21
C HIS A 271 -17.60 -24.19 26.23
N GLY A 272 -18.76 -24.27 26.91
CA GLY A 272 -18.96 -23.62 28.19
C GLY A 272 -17.84 -23.93 29.20
N ASN A 273 -17.46 -22.91 29.94
CA ASN A 273 -16.57 -22.94 31.10
C ASN A 273 -15.07 -23.19 30.87
N THR A 274 -14.57 -23.32 29.65
CA THR A 274 -13.13 -23.15 29.43
C THR A 274 -12.80 -21.65 29.43
N PRO A 275 -11.99 -21.15 30.39
CA PRO A 275 -11.47 -19.79 30.26
C PRO A 275 -10.76 -19.71 28.91
N PHE A 276 -11.18 -18.78 28.06
CA PHE A 276 -10.45 -18.44 26.85
C PHE A 276 -9.04 -18.07 27.29
N THR A 277 -8.09 -18.96 27.07
CA THR A 277 -6.68 -18.60 27.06
C THR A 277 -6.51 -17.64 25.90
N PRO A 278 -5.97 -16.43 26.11
CA PRO A 278 -5.65 -15.53 25.01
C PRO A 278 -4.86 -16.32 23.98
N TYR A 279 -5.31 -16.30 22.72
CA TYR A 279 -4.57 -16.92 21.64
C TYR A 279 -3.37 -16.03 21.39
N PRO A 280 -2.14 -16.43 21.75
CA PRO A 280 -0.99 -15.61 21.47
C PRO A 280 -0.82 -15.58 19.95
N PHE A 281 -0.91 -14.39 19.36
CA PHE A 281 -0.56 -14.21 17.96
C PHE A 281 0.86 -14.73 17.75
N ARG A 282 1.05 -15.61 16.78
CA ARG A 282 2.39 -16.15 16.44
C ARG A 282 3.13 -15.27 15.45
N GLY A 283 2.40 -14.39 14.75
CA GLY A 283 2.93 -13.41 13.81
C GLY A 283 1.84 -12.47 13.30
N VAL A 284 2.25 -11.46 12.54
CA VAL A 284 1.39 -10.53 11.82
C VAL A 284 0.68 -11.30 10.69
N PRO A 285 -0.67 -11.26 10.62
CA PRO A 285 -1.37 -11.90 9.53
C PRO A 285 -1.33 -11.08 8.23
N ALA A 286 -1.51 -11.78 7.12
CA ALA A 286 -1.80 -11.20 5.79
C ALA A 286 -0.72 -10.24 5.27
N VAL A 287 0.55 -10.60 5.44
CA VAL A 287 1.67 -9.93 4.77
C VAL A 287 1.81 -10.44 3.34
N ASN A 288 2.05 -9.51 2.41
CA ASN A 288 2.37 -9.84 1.03
C ASN A 288 3.87 -9.91 0.82
N PHE A 289 4.25 -10.73 -0.14
CA PHE A 289 5.55 -10.60 -0.80
C PHE A 289 5.38 -10.54 -2.32
N TYR A 290 6.41 -10.05 -2.98
CA TYR A 290 6.38 -9.62 -4.36
C TYR A 290 7.32 -10.46 -5.22
N GLU A 291 6.85 -10.83 -6.40
CA GLU A 291 7.72 -11.18 -7.52
C GLU A 291 8.06 -9.89 -8.28
N SER A 292 9.35 -9.64 -8.45
CA SER A 292 9.83 -8.48 -9.20
C SER A 292 10.14 -8.86 -10.64
N SER A 293 9.82 -7.96 -11.58
CA SER A 293 10.23 -8.06 -12.99
C SER A 293 11.74 -7.88 -13.20
N GLY A 294 12.52 -7.70 -12.13
CA GLY A 294 13.98 -7.56 -12.12
C GLY A 294 14.48 -6.13 -12.36
N GLN A 295 13.57 -5.17 -12.56
CA GLN A 295 13.92 -3.75 -12.70
C GLN A 295 13.96 -3.01 -11.35
N GLY A 296 13.14 -3.43 -10.38
CA GLY A 296 13.17 -2.92 -9.03
C GLY A 296 14.17 -3.62 -8.14
N GLN A 297 14.44 -3.00 -7.00
CA GLN A 297 15.30 -3.55 -5.96
C GLN A 297 14.45 -4.03 -4.80
N GLY A 298 14.58 -5.31 -4.44
CA GLY A 298 14.10 -5.82 -3.15
C GLY A 298 14.87 -5.16 -2.00
N VAL A 299 14.16 -4.64 -1.00
CA VAL A 299 14.75 -3.97 0.17
C VAL A 299 14.54 -4.75 1.46
N TYR A 300 13.56 -5.66 1.51
CA TYR A 300 13.30 -6.49 2.67
C TYR A 300 12.94 -7.91 2.27
N LEU A 301 13.39 -8.87 3.07
CA LEU A 301 12.93 -10.26 3.06
C LEU A 301 12.14 -10.54 4.34
N ALA A 302 10.96 -11.14 4.21
CA ALA A 302 10.14 -11.52 5.35
C ALA A 302 10.74 -12.70 6.13
N PHE A 303 10.52 -12.70 7.44
CA PHE A 303 10.81 -13.83 8.31
C PHE A 303 9.50 -14.47 8.79
N SER A 304 9.43 -15.80 8.69
CA SER A 304 8.30 -16.58 9.18
C SER A 304 8.55 -17.13 10.58
N THR A 305 7.52 -17.21 11.42
CA THR A 305 7.56 -17.98 12.68
C THR A 305 7.87 -19.46 12.46
N TYR A 306 7.69 -19.96 11.24
CA TYR A 306 7.98 -21.33 10.83
C TYR A 306 9.37 -21.47 10.18
N GLY A 307 10.17 -20.39 10.12
CA GLY A 307 11.43 -20.36 9.39
C GLY A 307 11.23 -20.79 7.93
N SER A 308 12.18 -21.55 7.38
CA SER A 308 12.15 -21.97 5.97
C SER A 308 10.99 -22.89 5.57
N GLU A 309 10.18 -23.35 6.53
CA GLU A 309 8.95 -24.11 6.26
C GLU A 309 7.75 -23.21 6.00
N GLY A 310 7.82 -21.94 6.41
CA GLY A 310 6.76 -20.95 6.21
C GLY A 310 6.70 -20.45 4.76
N ASP A 311 5.48 -20.15 4.31
CA ASP A 311 5.22 -19.77 2.91
C ASP A 311 5.84 -18.41 2.55
N ILE A 312 6.07 -17.55 3.55
CA ILE A 312 6.58 -16.19 3.36
C ILE A 312 8.08 -16.06 3.63
N ASP A 313 8.74 -17.06 4.20
CA ASP A 313 10.12 -16.94 4.66
C ASP A 313 11.09 -16.69 3.50
N GLY A 314 11.89 -15.63 3.61
CA GLY A 314 12.78 -15.19 2.54
C GLY A 314 12.05 -14.57 1.34
N GLY A 315 10.72 -14.37 1.40
CA GLY A 315 9.96 -13.67 0.37
C GLY A 315 10.21 -12.16 0.40
N VAL A 316 10.30 -11.52 -0.77
CA VAL A 316 10.55 -10.07 -0.86
C VAL A 316 9.30 -9.30 -0.43
N CYS A 317 9.28 -8.73 0.77
CA CYS A 317 8.14 -8.00 1.31
C CYS A 317 8.28 -6.48 1.21
N GLY A 318 9.41 -5.99 0.71
CA GLY A 318 9.63 -4.58 0.40
C GLY A 318 10.38 -4.42 -0.92
N VAL A 319 9.89 -3.54 -1.79
CA VAL A 319 10.57 -3.19 -3.06
C VAL A 319 10.66 -1.67 -3.22
N ARG A 320 11.69 -1.22 -3.94
CA ARG A 320 11.81 0.16 -4.40
C ARG A 320 12.26 0.24 -5.85
N TYR A 321 11.88 1.29 -6.54
CA TYR A 321 12.22 1.52 -7.95
C TYR A 321 12.55 2.99 -8.21
N ASP A 322 13.62 3.23 -8.96
CA ASP A 322 14.07 4.55 -9.38
C ASP A 322 14.37 4.52 -10.88
N THR A 323 13.60 5.29 -11.64
CA THR A 323 13.78 5.42 -13.10
C THR A 323 14.68 6.60 -13.48
N GLY A 324 15.06 7.43 -12.52
CA GLY A 324 15.57 8.78 -12.73
C GLY A 324 14.48 9.81 -13.09
N CYS A 325 13.27 9.36 -13.44
CA CYS A 325 12.11 10.22 -13.68
C CYS A 325 11.20 10.25 -12.45
N HIS A 326 10.82 9.07 -11.94
CA HIS A 326 10.03 8.89 -10.71
C HIS A 326 10.73 7.90 -9.77
N LYS A 327 10.35 7.97 -8.49
CA LYS A 327 10.73 6.99 -7.46
C LYS A 327 9.50 6.38 -6.83
N SER A 328 9.55 5.09 -6.53
CA SER A 328 8.46 4.40 -5.85
C SER A 328 8.97 3.36 -4.85
N ALA A 329 8.17 3.06 -3.84
CA ALA A 329 8.43 1.97 -2.92
C ALA A 329 7.13 1.31 -2.43
N ALA A 330 7.13 0.00 -2.24
CA ALA A 330 5.97 -0.77 -1.77
C ALA A 330 6.39 -1.73 -0.66
N PHE A 331 5.70 -1.68 0.47
CA PHE A 331 5.93 -2.54 1.65
C PHE A 331 4.69 -3.37 1.98
N GLY A 332 4.76 -4.68 1.72
CA GLY A 332 3.64 -5.62 1.80
C GLY A 332 3.16 -5.94 3.22
N PHE A 333 3.60 -5.20 4.23
CA PHE A 333 3.30 -5.39 5.64
C PHE A 333 2.80 -4.08 6.27
N PRO A 334 1.99 -4.16 7.34
CA PRO A 334 1.55 -2.98 8.08
C PRO A 334 2.63 -2.50 9.06
N LEU A 335 3.09 -1.25 8.96
CA LEU A 335 4.07 -0.69 9.93
C LEU A 335 3.50 -0.50 11.33
N TYR A 336 2.17 -0.51 11.49
CA TYR A 336 1.56 -0.52 12.82
C TYR A 336 1.95 -1.77 13.61
N ALA A 337 2.22 -2.90 12.93
CA ALA A 337 2.58 -4.15 13.58
C ALA A 337 4.10 -4.36 13.71
N ILE A 338 4.90 -3.32 13.47
CA ILE A 338 6.35 -3.34 13.61
C ILE A 338 6.72 -2.58 14.90
N GLU A 339 7.83 -2.96 15.53
CA GLU A 339 8.41 -2.20 16.65
C GLU A 339 8.61 -0.74 16.24
N GLU A 340 8.23 0.19 17.12
CA GLU A 340 8.12 1.61 16.77
C GLU A 340 9.47 2.19 16.33
N GLU A 341 10.56 1.84 17.02
CA GLU A 341 11.92 2.29 16.69
C GLU A 341 12.35 1.83 15.29
N ASP A 342 12.02 0.59 14.92
CA ASP A 342 12.31 0.02 13.61
C ASP A 342 11.46 0.67 12.51
N ALA A 343 10.19 0.93 12.78
CA ALA A 343 9.29 1.65 11.88
C ALA A 343 9.79 3.08 11.63
N ILE A 344 10.22 3.80 12.67
CA ILE A 344 10.86 5.12 12.55
C ILE A 344 12.13 5.03 11.72
N GLY A 345 12.98 4.03 11.98
CA GLY A 345 14.22 3.80 11.24
C GLY A 345 13.98 3.54 9.75
N LEU A 346 13.00 2.71 9.42
CA LEU A 346 12.56 2.48 8.04
C LEU A 346 12.10 3.77 7.38
N LEU A 347 11.22 4.55 8.04
CA LEU A 347 10.70 5.79 7.48
C LEU A 347 11.81 6.81 7.22
N ARG A 348 12.73 7.02 8.17
CA ARG A 348 13.89 7.90 7.98
C ARG A 348 14.72 7.48 6.77
N GLY A 349 15.13 6.21 6.71
CA GLY A 349 15.97 5.74 5.62
C GLY A 349 15.28 5.76 4.25
N MET A 350 13.95 5.55 4.21
CA MET A 350 13.18 5.66 2.97
C MET A 350 12.95 7.11 2.56
N ILE A 351 12.67 8.01 3.50
CA ILE A 351 12.52 9.44 3.24
C ILE A 351 13.84 10.02 2.69
N ASP A 352 14.97 9.65 3.30
CA ASP A 352 16.31 9.99 2.80
C ASP A 352 16.52 9.48 1.37
N TRP A 353 16.16 8.22 1.10
CA TRP A 353 16.26 7.64 -0.25
C TRP A 353 15.37 8.35 -1.27
N PHE A 354 14.21 8.84 -0.84
CA PHE A 354 13.33 9.67 -1.67
C PHE A 354 13.85 11.10 -1.84
N ASP A 355 14.94 11.52 -1.19
CA ASP A 355 15.46 12.90 -1.21
C ASP A 355 14.39 13.94 -0.84
N ILE A 356 13.73 13.77 0.31
CA ILE A 356 12.74 14.73 0.82
C ILE A 356 13.37 15.61 1.91
N ASP A 357 14.00 16.72 1.50
CA ASP A 357 14.50 17.75 2.42
C ASP A 357 13.41 18.71 2.92
#